data_AF-A0A2P6QE04-F1
#
_entry.id   AF-A0A2P6QE04-F1
#
_cell.length_a   1.000
_cell.length_b   1.000
_cell.length_c   1.000
_cell.angle_alpha   90.00
_cell.angle_beta   90.00
_cell.angle_gamma   90.00
#
_symmetry.space_group_name_H-M   'P 1'
#
loop_
_entity.id
_entity.type
_entity.pdbx_description
1 polymer ?
#
loop_
_entity_poly.entity_id
_entity_poly.type
_entity_poly.pdbx_seq_one_letter_code
_entity_poly.pdbx_strand_id
1 'polypeptide(L)'
;MEDYVCGEGLSVEEETNLMMFTAYSDPMSFEEAAKSSRWREAMELEIKAIKKNETWELTTLLVGAKGIGVKWIFKTKLNENGEVDKYKARLVDKGYTQQLGIDYTEVFAPVARWDTIRMILALAACKGWSVYQLDMKSAFLHGDLNEAVFIEQPRGYEVKGEEDKVYRLKKALTDSSKLPCRQKEGNCLW
;
A
#
# COMPACT_ATOMS: atom_id res chain seq x y z
N MET A 1 37.73 -35.04 -2.49
CA MET A 1 36.87 -34.58 -3.59
C MET A 1 35.55 -35.25 -3.33
N GLU A 2 34.70 -34.59 -2.56
CA GLU A 2 33.42 -35.13 -2.10
C GLU A 2 32.32 -34.43 -2.89
N ASP A 3 31.42 -35.26 -3.42
CA ASP A 3 30.49 -34.94 -4.47
C ASP A 3 29.44 -33.93 -4.01
N TYR A 4 29.29 -32.87 -4.80
CA TYR A 4 28.23 -31.88 -4.65
C TYR A 4 26.91 -32.53 -5.09
N VAL A 5 26.11 -32.99 -4.12
CA VAL A 5 24.73 -33.43 -4.37
C VAL A 5 23.91 -32.19 -4.72
N CYS A 6 23.52 -32.07 -5.99
CA CYS A 6 22.56 -31.06 -6.43
C CYS A 6 21.24 -31.36 -5.72
N GLY A 7 20.82 -30.46 -4.83
CA GLY A 7 19.58 -30.57 -4.06
C GLY A 7 18.37 -30.77 -4.95
N GLU A 8 17.40 -31.48 -4.39
CA GLU A 8 16.12 -31.90 -4.95
C GLU A 8 15.45 -30.81 -5.79
N GLY A 9 14.83 -31.23 -6.90
CA GLY A 9 14.01 -30.35 -7.73
C GLY A 9 12.93 -29.65 -6.90
N LEU A 10 12.50 -28.47 -7.38
CA LEU A 10 11.42 -27.69 -6.78
C LEU A 10 10.27 -28.60 -6.36
N SER A 11 9.82 -28.44 -5.13
CA SER A 11 8.72 -29.24 -4.61
C SER A 11 7.48 -29.06 -5.49
N VAL A 12 6.66 -30.10 -5.63
CA VAL A 12 5.41 -30.03 -6.41
C VAL A 12 4.52 -28.87 -5.94
N GLU A 13 4.61 -28.50 -4.66
CA GLU A 13 3.96 -27.32 -4.05
C GLU A 13 4.52 -25.98 -4.56
N GLU A 14 5.83 -25.86 -4.75
CA GLU A 14 6.46 -24.66 -5.32
C GLU A 14 6.18 -24.54 -6.82
N GLU A 15 6.20 -25.67 -7.56
CA GLU A 15 5.83 -25.68 -8.98
C GLU A 15 4.35 -25.35 -9.18
N THR A 16 3.45 -25.90 -8.35
CA THR A 16 2.01 -25.58 -8.39
C THR A 16 1.75 -24.14 -7.98
N ASN A 17 2.44 -23.61 -6.97
CA ASN A 17 2.35 -22.18 -6.60
C ASN A 17 2.86 -21.27 -7.72
N LEU A 18 3.95 -21.65 -8.40
CA LEU A 18 4.47 -20.91 -9.56
C LEU A 18 3.51 -20.97 -10.74
N MET A 19 2.94 -22.14 -11.02
CA MET A 19 1.97 -22.36 -12.10
C MET A 19 0.65 -21.62 -11.81
N MET A 20 0.23 -21.57 -10.55
CA MET A 20 -0.95 -20.84 -10.07
C MET A 20 -0.74 -19.32 -10.09
N PHE A 21 0.48 -18.85 -9.80
CA PHE A 21 0.89 -17.45 -10.00
C PHE A 21 0.86 -17.04 -11.49
N THR A 22 1.15 -17.97 -12.40
CA THR A 22 1.06 -17.73 -13.85
C THR A 22 -0.37 -17.85 -14.42
N ALA A 23 -1.26 -18.61 -13.77
CA ALA A 23 -2.61 -18.85 -14.26
C ALA A 23 -3.57 -17.65 -14.07
N TYR A 24 -3.33 -16.83 -13.04
CA TYR A 24 -4.07 -15.60 -12.79
C TYR A 24 -3.16 -14.39 -13.00
N SER A 25 -3.01 -13.96 -14.25
CA SER A 25 -2.30 -12.72 -14.54
C SER A 25 -3.10 -11.52 -14.02
N ASP A 26 -2.66 -10.98 -12.89
CA ASP A 26 -3.19 -9.72 -12.37
C ASP A 26 -2.93 -8.60 -13.40
N PRO A 27 -3.94 -7.77 -13.73
CA PRO A 27 -3.77 -6.71 -14.71
C PRO A 27 -2.76 -5.68 -14.19
N MET A 28 -1.82 -5.31 -15.03
CA MET A 28 -0.77 -4.35 -14.68
C MET A 28 -1.19 -2.91 -15.00
N SER A 29 -2.25 -2.76 -15.80
CA SER A 29 -2.79 -1.49 -16.27
C SER A 29 -4.28 -1.35 -15.93
N PHE A 30 -4.70 -0.09 -15.72
CA PHE A 30 -6.12 0.26 -15.62
C PHE A 30 -6.90 -0.18 -16.86
N GLU A 31 -6.33 -0.07 -18.07
CA GLU A 31 -7.03 -0.40 -19.32
C GLU A 31 -7.34 -1.90 -19.44
N GLU A 32 -6.47 -2.75 -18.92
CA GLU A 32 -6.69 -4.21 -18.86
C GLU A 32 -7.72 -4.56 -17.80
N ALA A 33 -7.60 -3.95 -16.62
CA ALA A 33 -8.54 -4.14 -15.52
C ALA A 33 -9.96 -3.65 -15.90
N ALA A 34 -10.08 -2.51 -16.55
CA ALA A 34 -11.35 -1.92 -16.96
C ALA A 34 -12.13 -2.79 -17.95
N LYS A 35 -11.48 -3.67 -18.72
CA LYS A 35 -12.17 -4.62 -19.61
C LYS A 35 -12.97 -5.65 -18.83
N SER A 36 -12.43 -6.14 -17.70
CA SER A 36 -13.10 -7.12 -16.85
C SER A 36 -14.17 -6.47 -15.95
N SER A 37 -15.34 -7.09 -15.85
CA SER A 37 -16.39 -6.65 -14.91
C SER A 37 -15.96 -6.79 -13.45
N ARG A 38 -15.26 -7.89 -13.12
CA ARG A 38 -14.83 -8.19 -11.74
C ARG A 38 -13.88 -7.14 -11.17
N TRP A 39 -12.96 -6.66 -12.00
CA TRP A 39 -12.03 -5.59 -11.61
C TRP A 39 -12.70 -4.22 -11.55
N ARG A 40 -13.68 -3.95 -12.41
CA ARG A 40 -14.51 -2.72 -12.32
C ARG A 40 -15.27 -2.64 -11.01
N GLU A 41 -15.93 -3.73 -10.59
CA GLU A 41 -16.61 -3.81 -9.31
C GLU A 41 -15.64 -3.57 -8.13
N ALA A 42 -14.44 -4.17 -8.19
CA ALA A 42 -13.42 -3.96 -7.17
C ALA A 42 -12.95 -2.49 -7.10
N MET A 43 -12.78 -1.80 -8.24
CA MET A 43 -12.43 -0.38 -8.27
C MET A 43 -13.56 0.50 -7.72
N GLU A 44 -14.80 0.21 -8.08
CA GLU A 44 -15.96 0.97 -7.61
C GLU A 44 -16.13 0.85 -6.09
N LEU A 45 -15.93 -0.34 -5.53
CA LEU A 45 -15.93 -0.57 -4.09
C LEU A 45 -14.86 0.26 -3.38
N GLU A 46 -13.66 0.35 -3.94
CA GLU A 46 -12.57 1.16 -3.39
C GLU A 46 -12.92 2.66 -3.43
N ILE A 47 -13.35 3.19 -4.57
CA ILE A 47 -13.76 4.61 -4.68
C ILE A 47 -14.92 4.93 -3.72
N LYS A 48 -15.87 4.02 -3.57
CA LYS A 48 -16.99 4.18 -2.63
C LYS A 48 -16.51 4.21 -1.18
N ALA A 49 -15.53 3.39 -0.82
CA ALA A 49 -14.93 3.40 0.51
C ALA A 49 -14.17 4.72 0.77
N ILE A 50 -13.39 5.21 -0.20
CA ILE A 50 -12.67 6.48 -0.12
C ILE A 50 -13.64 7.65 0.07
N LYS A 51 -14.72 7.70 -0.73
CA LYS A 51 -15.77 8.72 -0.60
C LYS A 51 -16.46 8.66 0.77
N LYS A 52 -16.79 7.46 1.25
CA LYS A 52 -17.43 7.26 2.56
C LYS A 52 -16.55 7.73 3.72
N ASN A 53 -15.23 7.60 3.60
CA ASN A 53 -14.28 7.99 4.64
C ASN A 53 -13.92 9.49 4.60
N GLU A 54 -14.45 10.23 3.62
CA GLU A 54 -14.13 11.63 3.34
C GLU A 54 -12.62 11.86 3.23
N THR A 55 -11.90 10.89 2.64
CA THR A 55 -10.43 10.88 2.56
C THR A 55 -9.91 12.06 1.75
N TRP A 56 -10.67 12.54 0.77
CA TRP A 56 -10.28 13.65 -0.09
C TRP A 56 -11.43 14.61 -0.41
N GLU A 57 -11.08 15.80 -0.87
CA GLU A 57 -12.01 16.79 -1.40
C GLU A 57 -11.55 17.32 -2.76
N LEU A 58 -12.48 17.55 -3.68
CA LEU A 58 -12.14 18.10 -5.00
C LEU A 58 -11.87 19.60 -4.88
N THR A 59 -10.71 20.04 -5.35
CA THR A 59 -10.27 21.44 -5.27
C THR A 59 -9.49 21.85 -6.52
N THR A 60 -9.38 23.15 -6.75
CA THR A 60 -8.50 23.70 -7.79
C THR A 60 -7.06 23.68 -7.31
N LEU A 61 -6.14 23.24 -8.18
CA LEU A 61 -4.71 23.28 -7.86
C LEU A 61 -4.26 24.73 -7.66
N LEU A 62 -3.68 25.02 -6.50
CA LEU A 62 -3.13 26.35 -6.22
C LEU A 62 -1.90 26.60 -7.10
N VAL A 63 -1.72 27.84 -7.54
CA VAL A 63 -0.60 28.24 -8.41
C VAL A 63 0.72 27.92 -7.71
N GLY A 64 1.47 26.95 -8.25
CA GLY A 64 2.77 26.50 -7.72
C GLY A 64 2.74 25.18 -6.94
N ALA A 65 1.57 24.62 -6.63
CA ALA A 65 1.46 23.29 -6.03
C ALA A 65 1.56 22.19 -7.12
N LYS A 66 2.21 21.07 -6.80
CA LYS A 66 2.30 19.91 -7.69
C LYS A 66 1.35 18.81 -7.23
N GLY A 67 0.48 18.35 -8.13
CA GLY A 67 -0.34 17.17 -7.89
C GLY A 67 0.50 15.89 -7.94
N ILE A 68 0.29 14.99 -6.99
CA ILE A 68 0.88 13.66 -6.99
C ILE A 68 0.02 12.77 -7.89
N GLY A 69 0.63 12.18 -8.91
CA GLY A 69 -0.09 11.23 -9.77
C GLY A 69 -0.53 10.00 -8.99
N VAL A 70 -1.63 9.37 -9.38
CA VAL A 70 -2.13 8.14 -8.74
C VAL A 70 -1.96 6.92 -9.64
N LYS A 71 -1.93 5.73 -9.04
CA LYS A 71 -1.82 4.43 -9.71
C LYS A 71 -2.75 3.41 -9.06
N TRP A 72 -3.40 2.61 -9.90
CA TRP A 72 -4.16 1.43 -9.46
C TRP A 72 -3.24 0.22 -9.25
N ILE A 73 -3.44 -0.49 -8.15
CA ILE A 73 -2.82 -1.78 -7.86
C ILE A 73 -3.94 -2.82 -7.80
N PHE A 74 -3.80 -3.86 -8.61
CA PHE A 74 -4.73 -4.97 -8.69
C PHE A 74 -4.08 -6.21 -8.11
N LYS A 75 -4.83 -6.95 -7.28
CA LYS A 75 -4.38 -8.21 -6.72
C LYS A 75 -5.53 -9.18 -6.56
N THR A 76 -5.38 -10.37 -7.13
CA THR A 76 -6.31 -11.48 -6.91
C THR A 76 -5.97 -12.15 -5.58
N LYS A 77 -6.97 -12.33 -4.72
CA LYS A 77 -6.84 -13.15 -3.52
C LYS A 77 -7.35 -14.55 -3.79
N LEU A 78 -6.55 -15.54 -3.43
CA LEU A 78 -6.90 -16.94 -3.48
C LEU A 78 -7.22 -17.44 -2.06
N ASN A 79 -8.14 -18.39 -1.97
CA ASN A 79 -8.46 -19.14 -0.75
C ASN A 79 -7.46 -20.28 -0.54
N GLU A 80 -7.54 -20.93 0.63
CA GLU A 80 -6.69 -22.09 0.99
C GLU A 80 -6.81 -23.24 -0.02
N ASN A 81 -7.95 -23.34 -0.70
CA ASN A 81 -8.21 -24.33 -1.76
C ASN A 81 -7.65 -23.91 -3.13
N GLY A 82 -6.98 -22.77 -3.24
CA GLY A 82 -6.46 -22.22 -4.50
C GLY A 82 -7.52 -21.55 -5.39
N GLU A 83 -8.78 -21.49 -4.97
CA GLU A 83 -9.84 -20.81 -5.71
C GLU A 83 -9.82 -19.29 -5.50
N VAL A 84 -10.32 -18.53 -6.47
CA VAL A 84 -10.40 -17.06 -6.35
C VAL A 84 -11.42 -16.67 -5.30
N ASP A 85 -10.93 -16.12 -4.19
CA ASP A 85 -11.74 -15.57 -3.11
C ASP A 85 -12.31 -14.20 -3.49
N LYS A 86 -11.41 -13.29 -3.88
CA LYS A 86 -11.77 -11.89 -4.10
C LYS A 86 -10.78 -11.15 -4.99
N TYR A 87 -11.30 -10.32 -5.88
CA TYR A 87 -10.54 -9.32 -6.60
C TYR A 87 -10.39 -8.07 -5.74
N LYS A 88 -9.16 -7.59 -5.55
CA LYS A 88 -8.87 -6.39 -4.78
C LYS A 88 -8.18 -5.36 -5.65
N ALA A 89 -8.86 -4.24 -5.90
CA ALA A 89 -8.28 -3.04 -6.48
C ALA A 89 -7.96 -2.05 -5.35
N ARG A 90 -6.86 -1.32 -5.47
CA ARG A 90 -6.46 -0.28 -4.52
C ARG A 90 -5.91 0.91 -5.28
N LEU A 91 -6.23 2.10 -4.80
CA LEU A 91 -5.67 3.32 -5.35
C LEU A 91 -4.52 3.80 -4.46
N VAL A 92 -3.35 3.99 -5.07
CA VAL A 92 -2.13 4.39 -4.38
C VAL A 92 -1.55 5.61 -5.08
N ASP A 93 -0.95 6.52 -4.33
CA ASP A 93 -0.22 7.65 -4.86
C ASP A 93 1.13 7.20 -5.45
N LYS A 94 1.62 7.92 -6.46
CA LYS A 94 2.95 7.75 -7.02
C LYS A 94 3.93 8.57 -6.18
N GLY A 95 4.23 8.07 -4.98
CA GLY A 95 5.10 8.71 -3.98
C GLY A 95 6.54 9.04 -4.45
N TYR A 96 6.95 8.63 -5.65
CA TYR A 96 8.27 8.96 -6.25
C TYR A 96 8.49 10.46 -6.50
N THR A 97 7.49 11.31 -6.26
CA THR A 97 7.53 12.73 -6.61
C THR A 97 7.85 13.64 -5.42
N GLN A 98 7.76 13.14 -4.19
CA GLN A 98 7.93 13.98 -3.01
C GLN A 98 9.43 14.16 -2.69
N GLN A 99 9.88 15.41 -2.55
CA GLN A 99 11.27 15.72 -2.18
C GLN A 99 11.40 16.01 -0.69
N LEU A 100 12.30 15.26 -0.03
CA LEU A 100 12.67 15.47 1.37
C LEU A 100 13.17 16.91 1.58
N GLY A 101 12.56 17.65 2.49
CA GLY A 101 12.90 19.03 2.80
C GLY A 101 12.17 20.10 1.98
N ILE A 102 11.34 19.71 1.01
CA ILE A 102 10.45 20.62 0.25
C ILE A 102 9.00 20.26 0.50
N ASP A 103 8.64 18.98 0.30
CA ASP A 103 7.25 18.50 0.39
C ASP A 103 6.92 17.86 1.74
N TYR A 104 7.93 17.39 2.49
CA TYR A 104 7.80 16.81 3.83
C TYR A 104 9.11 16.94 4.62
N THR A 105 9.00 17.15 5.94
CA THR A 105 10.17 17.32 6.84
C THR A 105 10.61 16.03 7.54
N GLU A 106 9.75 15.03 7.69
CA GLU A 106 10.07 13.75 8.35
C GLU A 106 9.50 12.56 7.56
N VAL A 107 10.31 11.50 7.39
CA VAL A 107 9.97 10.33 6.53
C VAL A 107 9.63 9.08 7.33
N PHE A 108 9.73 9.15 8.65
CA PHE A 108 9.65 7.96 9.47
C PHE A 108 8.25 7.85 10.05
N ALA A 109 7.51 6.83 9.59
CA ALA A 109 6.49 6.25 10.45
C ALA A 109 7.16 5.96 11.81
N PRO A 110 6.54 6.28 12.95
CA PRO A 110 7.13 6.05 14.27
C PRO A 110 7.20 4.55 14.53
N VAL A 111 8.22 3.89 14.01
CA VAL A 111 8.50 2.48 14.28
C VAL A 111 9.27 2.43 15.59
N ALA A 112 8.60 1.92 16.63
CA ALA A 112 9.26 1.64 17.89
C ALA A 112 10.45 0.70 17.66
N ARG A 113 11.64 1.10 18.13
CA ARG A 113 12.83 0.25 18.03
C ARG A 113 12.70 -0.96 18.93
N TRP A 114 13.22 -2.10 18.47
CA TRP A 114 13.20 -3.34 19.25
C TRP A 114 13.89 -3.21 20.61
N ASP A 115 14.98 -2.42 20.69
CA ASP A 115 15.68 -2.16 21.94
C ASP A 115 14.78 -1.45 22.96
N THR A 116 14.01 -0.46 22.50
CA THR A 116 13.02 0.27 23.33
C THR A 116 11.91 -0.66 23.80
N ILE A 117 11.38 -1.50 22.91
CA ILE A 117 10.33 -2.47 23.26
C ILE A 117 10.85 -3.46 24.31
N ARG A 118 12.06 -4.02 24.11
CA ARG A 118 12.70 -4.94 25.05
C ARG A 118 12.95 -4.30 26.41
N MET A 119 13.40 -3.04 26.44
CA MET A 119 13.61 -2.29 27.67
C MET A 119 12.31 -2.10 28.46
N ILE A 120 11.21 -1.72 27.77
CA ILE A 120 9.89 -1.56 28.40
C ILE A 120 9.37 -2.89 28.95
N LEU A 121 9.53 -3.99 28.19
CA LEU A 121 9.15 -5.33 28.65
C LEU A 121 9.96 -5.78 29.87
N ALA A 122 11.27 -5.52 29.88
CA ALA A 122 12.14 -5.82 31.02
C ALA A 122 11.71 -5.03 32.27
N LEU A 123 11.40 -3.74 32.13
CA LEU A 123 10.87 -2.92 33.22
C LEU A 123 9.52 -3.42 33.73
N ALA A 124 8.60 -3.79 32.83
CA ALA A 124 7.31 -4.36 33.19
C ALA A 124 7.49 -5.67 33.99
N ALA A 125 8.39 -6.56 33.55
CA ALA A 125 8.71 -7.79 34.27
C ALA A 125 9.31 -7.52 35.66
N CYS A 126 10.25 -6.58 35.78
CA CYS A 126 10.85 -6.21 37.07
C CYS A 126 9.84 -5.60 38.05
N LYS A 127 8.79 -4.94 37.54
CA LYS A 127 7.76 -4.29 38.36
C LYS A 127 6.48 -5.13 38.52
N GLY A 128 6.43 -6.31 37.92
CA GLY A 128 5.25 -7.17 37.94
C GLY A 128 4.04 -6.57 37.22
N TRP A 129 4.26 -5.74 36.20
CA TRP A 129 3.20 -5.12 35.42
C TRP A 129 2.66 -6.08 34.36
N SER A 130 1.33 -6.12 34.21
CA SER A 130 0.67 -6.81 33.12
C SER A 130 0.84 -6.04 31.82
N VAL A 131 1.27 -6.72 30.76
CA VAL A 131 1.42 -6.15 29.41
C VAL A 131 0.28 -6.65 28.53
N TYR A 132 -0.39 -5.73 27.85
CA TYR A 132 -1.45 -6.03 26.89
C TYR A 132 -1.05 -5.52 25.51
N GLN A 133 -1.30 -6.33 24.48
CA GLN A 133 -1.07 -5.94 23.09
C GLN A 133 -2.42 -5.59 22.44
N LEU A 134 -2.49 -4.42 21.83
CA LEU A 134 -3.63 -3.99 21.03
C LEU A 134 -3.19 -3.85 19.57
N ASP A 135 -3.80 -4.62 18.67
CA ASP A 135 -3.64 -4.44 17.22
C ASP A 135 -4.80 -3.59 16.70
N MET A 136 -4.53 -2.31 16.42
CA MET A 136 -5.53 -1.41 15.88
C MET A 136 -5.58 -1.55 14.37
N LYS A 137 -6.69 -2.09 13.86
CA LYS A 137 -6.95 -2.11 12.42
C LYS A 137 -6.97 -0.66 11.92
N SER A 138 -6.00 -0.30 11.09
CA SER A 138 -5.89 1.01 10.43
C SER A 138 -5.39 2.18 11.30
N ALA A 139 -4.38 1.94 12.14
CA ALA A 139 -3.67 3.01 12.86
C ALA A 139 -3.17 4.16 11.94
N PHE A 140 -2.88 3.87 10.67
CA PHE A 140 -2.45 4.85 9.68
C PHE A 140 -3.55 5.85 9.27
N LEU A 141 -4.83 5.47 9.31
CA LEU A 141 -5.93 6.34 8.88
C LEU A 141 -6.35 7.39 9.91
N HIS A 142 -5.81 7.30 11.12
CA HIS A 142 -6.12 8.21 12.23
C HIS A 142 -5.03 9.27 12.47
N GLY A 143 -3.95 9.27 11.68
CA GLY A 143 -2.99 10.38 11.71
C GLY A 143 -3.56 11.58 10.97
N ASP A 144 -3.62 12.73 11.65
CA ASP A 144 -3.94 14.00 11.00
C ASP A 144 -2.82 14.36 10.02
N LEU A 145 -3.18 14.59 8.76
CA LEU A 145 -2.23 15.02 7.74
C LEU A 145 -2.04 16.54 7.87
N ASN A 146 -0.94 16.96 8.51
CA ASN A 146 -0.62 18.38 8.68
C ASN A 146 -0.24 19.08 7.36
N GLU A 147 0.17 18.33 6.34
CA GLU A 147 0.60 18.85 5.04
C GLU A 147 -0.52 18.73 4.00
N ALA A 148 -0.69 19.79 3.20
CA ALA A 148 -1.69 19.81 2.13
C ALA A 148 -1.20 19.00 0.92
N VAL A 149 -1.51 17.70 0.90
CA VAL A 149 -1.18 16.81 -0.21
C VAL A 149 -2.28 16.84 -1.27
N PHE A 150 -1.91 17.12 -2.52
CA PHE A 150 -2.82 17.09 -3.66
C PHE A 150 -2.52 15.87 -4.52
N ILE A 151 -3.56 15.18 -4.99
CA ILE A 151 -3.45 14.06 -5.91
C ILE A 151 -4.26 14.33 -7.18
N GLU A 152 -3.79 13.79 -8.29
CA GLU A 152 -4.52 13.80 -9.56
C GLU A 152 -5.76 12.91 -9.49
N GLN A 153 -6.76 13.20 -10.32
CA GLN A 153 -7.95 12.36 -10.42
C GLN A 153 -7.58 10.97 -10.97
N PRO A 154 -8.12 9.88 -10.38
CA PRO A 154 -7.86 8.55 -10.89
C PRO A 154 -8.47 8.38 -12.28
N ARG A 155 -7.67 7.85 -13.20
CA ARG A 155 -8.09 7.55 -14.58
C ARG A 155 -9.40 6.77 -14.58
N GLY A 156 -10.36 7.23 -15.38
CA GLY A 156 -11.70 6.64 -15.50
C GLY A 156 -12.71 7.05 -14.42
N TYR A 157 -12.30 7.87 -13.45
CA TYR A 157 -13.16 8.41 -12.39
C TYR A 157 -13.06 9.94 -12.28
N GLU A 158 -12.71 10.60 -13.40
CA GLU A 158 -12.64 12.05 -13.53
C GLU A 158 -14.05 12.66 -13.51
N VAL A 159 -14.18 13.82 -12.85
CA VAL A 159 -15.44 14.56 -12.79
C VAL A 159 -15.61 15.36 -14.07
N LYS A 160 -16.64 15.02 -14.86
CA LYS A 160 -16.95 15.71 -16.12
C LYS A 160 -17.13 17.21 -15.90
N GLY A 161 -16.38 18.02 -16.67
CA GLY A 161 -16.40 19.48 -16.56
C GLY A 161 -15.46 20.06 -15.49
N GLU A 162 -14.80 19.20 -14.70
CA GLU A 162 -13.81 19.59 -13.70
C GLU A 162 -12.53 18.75 -13.82
N GLU A 163 -12.15 18.37 -15.04
CA GLU A 163 -11.00 17.49 -15.33
C GLU A 163 -9.67 18.13 -14.86
N ASP A 164 -9.56 19.45 -14.90
CA ASP A 164 -8.38 20.21 -14.43
C ASP A 164 -8.25 20.28 -12.90
N LYS A 165 -9.26 19.81 -12.14
CA LYS A 165 -9.23 19.83 -10.67
C LYS A 165 -8.44 18.64 -10.11
N VAL A 166 -7.97 18.82 -8.89
CA VAL A 166 -7.21 17.83 -8.13
C VAL A 166 -7.95 17.48 -6.83
N TYR A 167 -7.65 16.32 -6.26
CA TYR A 167 -8.15 15.96 -4.94
C TYR A 167 -7.15 16.38 -3.86
N ARG A 168 -7.59 17.12 -2.86
CA ARG A 168 -6.82 17.38 -1.65
C ARG A 168 -7.08 16.30 -0.62
N LEU A 169 -6.04 15.65 -0.13
CA LEU A 169 -6.13 14.63 0.91
C LEU A 169 -6.39 15.28 2.27
N LYS A 170 -7.43 14.81 2.95
CA LYS A 170 -7.71 15.08 4.37
C LYS A 170 -7.12 14.00 5.26
N LYS A 171 -7.01 12.79 4.73
CA LYS A 171 -6.45 11.61 5.39
C LYS A 171 -5.51 10.92 4.41
N ALA A 172 -4.55 10.18 4.95
CA ALA A 172 -3.64 9.42 4.12
C ALA A 172 -4.39 8.36 3.30
N LEU A 173 -3.97 8.19 2.05
CA LEU A 173 -4.48 7.11 1.20
C LEU A 173 -4.07 5.76 1.80
N THR A 174 -4.99 4.80 1.82
CA THR A 174 -4.76 3.49 2.44
C THR A 174 -3.56 2.78 1.81
N ASP A 175 -2.44 2.70 2.54
CA ASP A 175 -1.30 1.83 2.24
C ASP A 175 -1.80 0.40 2.01
N SER A 176 -1.34 -0.17 0.91
CA SER A 176 -1.68 -1.50 0.50
C SER A 176 -0.81 -2.64 1.01
N SER A 177 -0.22 -2.59 2.20
CA SER A 177 0.45 -3.73 2.87
C SER A 177 1.72 -4.20 2.16
N LYS A 178 2.86 -3.92 2.81
CA LYS A 178 4.17 -4.55 2.56
C LYS A 178 4.62 -4.50 1.09
N LEU A 179 4.89 -3.29 0.62
CA LEU A 179 6.11 -3.12 -0.16
C LEU A 179 7.12 -2.52 0.81
N PRO A 180 8.18 -3.24 1.24
CA PRO A 180 9.32 -2.54 1.82
C PRO A 180 9.69 -1.46 0.80
N CYS A 181 9.80 -0.21 1.26
CA CYS A 181 10.48 0.82 0.49
C CYS A 181 11.75 0.17 -0.03
N ARG A 182 11.80 -0.08 -1.35
CA ARG A 182 12.91 -0.76 -1.98
C ARG A 182 14.04 0.25 -1.92
N GLN A 183 14.87 0.15 -0.89
CA GLN A 183 16.16 0.81 -0.84
C GLN A 183 16.93 0.34 -2.09
N LYS A 184 17.05 1.25 -3.04
CA LYS A 184 18.13 1.29 -4.02
C LYS A 184 18.75 2.66 -3.78
N GLU A 185 19.98 2.85 -3.35
CA GLU A 185 21.17 2.01 -3.21
C GLU A 185 22.01 2.58 -2.06
N GLY A 186 22.82 1.74 -1.39
CA GLY A 186 23.94 2.24 -0.57
C GLY A 186 24.19 1.50 0.73
N ASN A 187 24.93 0.39 0.62
CA ASN A 187 25.65 -0.34 1.68
C ASN A 187 24.87 -1.04 2.80
N CYS A 188 24.76 -2.35 2.62
CA CYS A 188 24.89 -3.33 3.70
C CYS A 188 26.21 -3.12 4.45
N LEU A 189 26.18 -3.20 5.78
CA LEU A 189 27.24 -3.80 6.62
C LEU A 189 26.62 -4.12 8.00
N TRP A 190 26.40 -5.42 8.21
CA TRP A 190 26.05 -6.19 9.43
C TRP A 190 24.74 -5.90 10.17
#